data_AF-A0AAW1QIX7-F1
#
_entry.id   AF-A0AAW1QIX7-F1
#
_cell.length_a   1.000
_cell.length_b   1.000
_cell.length_c   1.000
_cell.angle_alpha   90.00
_cell.angle_beta   90.00
_cell.angle_gamma   90.00
#
_symmetry.space_group_name_H-M   'P 1'
#
loop_
_entity.id
_entity.type
_entity.pdbx_description
1 polymer ?
#
loop_
_entity_poly.entity_id
_entity_poly.type
_entity_poly.pdbx_seq_one_letter_code
_entity_poly.pdbx_strand_id
1 'polypeptide(L)'
;MLASRTQPLLAFATRPSRCSQVGLAARAASNQVIPGPKSSSGQEVQKVKELDAEGNALVRPVEPGPEDCCQTGCVECVWDIYSRDLLAYKTAVAKQKGRAPPVDAFAEMEKQLYGS
;
A
#
# COMPACT_ATOMS: atom_id res chain seq x y z
N MET A 1 11.69 -41.29 -62.77
CA MET A 1 11.73 -39.87 -63.17
C MET A 1 11.61 -39.02 -61.92
N LEU A 2 12.64 -38.21 -61.65
CA LEU A 2 12.80 -37.36 -60.47
C LEU A 2 11.98 -36.07 -60.59
N ALA A 3 11.44 -35.59 -59.46
CA ALA A 3 11.32 -34.17 -59.04
C ALA A 3 10.46 -34.12 -57.76
N SER A 4 10.95 -34.32 -56.54
CA SER A 4 11.86 -33.47 -55.76
C SER A 4 11.49 -31.98 -55.76
N ARG A 5 10.59 -31.58 -54.85
CA ARG A 5 10.39 -30.18 -54.42
C ARG A 5 10.79 -30.06 -52.95
N THR A 6 12.09 -30.04 -52.72
CA THR A 6 12.70 -29.71 -51.42
C THR A 6 12.55 -28.21 -51.18
N GLN A 7 11.82 -27.84 -50.13
CA GLN A 7 11.65 -26.45 -49.70
C GLN A 7 12.97 -25.94 -49.10
N PRO A 8 13.44 -24.72 -49.44
CA PRO A 8 14.65 -24.18 -48.87
C PRO A 8 14.38 -23.70 -47.43
N LEU A 9 15.15 -24.27 -46.50
CA LEU A 9 15.33 -23.79 -45.14
C LEU A 9 15.78 -22.32 -45.20
N LEU A 10 14.92 -21.41 -44.77
CA LEU A 10 15.29 -20.03 -44.50
C LEU A 10 16.24 -20.03 -43.30
N ALA A 11 17.53 -19.97 -43.62
CA ALA A 11 18.60 -19.69 -42.69
C ALA A 11 18.33 -18.33 -42.02
N PHE A 12 17.75 -18.37 -40.82
CA PHE A 12 17.63 -17.21 -39.95
C PHE A 12 19.04 -16.76 -39.59
N ALA A 13 19.45 -15.67 -40.25
CA ALA A 13 20.72 -15.03 -40.07
C ALA A 13 21.00 -14.76 -38.59
N THR A 14 22.17 -15.24 -38.16
CA THR A 14 22.85 -14.93 -36.91
C THR A 14 22.92 -13.41 -36.69
N ARG A 15 22.13 -12.91 -35.72
CA ARG A 15 22.27 -11.53 -35.24
C ARG A 15 23.56 -11.41 -34.42
N PRO A 16 24.53 -10.58 -34.81
CA PRO A 16 25.78 -10.44 -34.08
C PRO A 16 25.59 -9.65 -32.80
N SER A 17 26.25 -10.16 -31.76
CA SER A 17 26.45 -9.56 -30.44
C SER A 17 27.01 -8.13 -30.57
N ARG A 18 26.23 -7.13 -30.15
CA ARG A 18 26.71 -5.75 -29.93
C ARG A 18 27.05 -5.58 -28.45
N CYS A 19 28.17 -6.15 -28.07
CA CYS A 19 28.86 -5.84 -26.84
C CYS A 19 30.20 -5.23 -27.24
N SER A 20 30.28 -3.89 -27.32
CA SER A 20 31.51 -3.11 -27.10
C SER A 20 31.27 -1.61 -27.42
N GLN A 21 31.31 -0.83 -26.33
CA GLN A 21 31.86 0.52 -26.18
C GLN A 21 31.66 1.60 -27.25
N VAL A 22 31.01 2.68 -26.82
CA VAL A 22 31.53 4.08 -26.72
C VAL A 22 30.49 4.86 -25.89
N GLY A 23 30.73 5.81 -24.99
CA GLY A 23 31.89 6.55 -24.54
C GLY A 23 31.39 7.57 -23.49
N LEU A 24 32.27 8.03 -22.62
CA LEU A 24 32.03 8.89 -21.46
C LEU A 24 31.31 10.22 -21.81
N ALA A 25 30.32 10.58 -20.99
CA ALA A 25 30.04 11.98 -20.66
C ALA A 25 29.47 12.05 -19.23
N ALA A 26 30.34 12.35 -18.28
CA ALA A 26 29.98 12.72 -16.92
C ALA A 26 29.14 14.01 -16.95
N ARG A 27 27.95 13.99 -16.35
CA ARG A 27 27.26 15.22 -15.92
C ARG A 27 27.07 15.20 -14.42
N ALA A 28 27.62 16.25 -13.85
CA ALA A 28 27.80 16.55 -12.44
C ALA A 28 26.52 16.42 -11.60
N ALA A 29 26.75 16.06 -10.34
CA ALA A 29 25.82 16.12 -9.24
C ALA A 29 24.99 17.42 -9.22
N SER A 30 23.67 17.27 -9.14
CA SER A 30 22.79 18.27 -8.54
C SER A 30 22.16 17.66 -7.31
N ASN A 31 22.85 17.84 -6.19
CA ASN A 31 22.29 17.69 -4.86
C ASN A 31 21.31 18.85 -4.64
N GLN A 32 20.02 18.60 -4.79
CA GLN A 32 18.97 19.47 -4.28
C GLN A 32 18.05 18.65 -3.37
N VAL A 33 18.55 18.39 -2.16
CA VAL A 33 17.68 18.00 -1.05
C VAL A 33 16.88 19.24 -0.66
N ILE A 34 15.57 19.16 -0.87
CA ILE A 34 14.60 20.18 -0.49
C ILE A 34 14.47 20.20 1.04
N PRO A 35 14.51 21.37 1.71
CA PRO A 35 14.13 21.45 3.11
C PRO A 35 12.63 21.13 3.22
N GLY A 36 12.31 19.99 3.85
CA GLY A 36 10.94 19.60 4.12
C GLY A 36 10.23 20.66 4.96
N PRO A 37 8.94 20.94 4.69
CA PRO A 37 8.17 21.85 5.54
C PRO A 37 8.09 21.25 6.94
N LYS A 38 8.34 22.07 7.97
CA LYS A 38 7.94 21.74 9.34
C LYS A 38 6.43 21.56 9.33
N SER A 39 5.97 20.33 9.27
CA SER A 39 4.57 19.98 9.44
C SER A 39 4.22 20.06 10.92
N SER A 40 4.30 21.27 11.46
CA SER A 40 3.52 21.63 12.63
C SER A 40 2.07 21.69 12.17
N SER A 41 1.32 20.60 12.29
CA SER A 41 -0.16 20.60 12.28
C SER A 41 -0.71 19.19 12.47
N GLY A 42 -0.49 18.61 13.66
CA GLY A 42 -1.44 17.66 14.23
C GLY A 42 -2.66 18.47 14.68
N GLN A 43 -3.56 18.73 13.73
CA GLN A 43 -4.74 19.54 13.94
C GLN A 43 -5.71 18.84 14.88
N GLU A 44 -6.20 19.62 15.83
CA GLU A 44 -7.34 19.41 16.69
C GLU A 44 -8.53 18.71 15.98
N VAL A 45 -8.75 17.45 16.35
CA VAL A 45 -10.05 16.82 16.64
C VAL A 45 -11.23 17.25 15.76
N GLN A 46 -11.42 16.57 14.62
CA GLN A 46 -12.74 16.50 13.97
C GLN A 46 -13.51 15.28 14.49
N LYS A 47 -14.04 15.43 15.71
CA LYS A 47 -14.92 14.46 16.40
C LYS A 47 -16.32 14.49 15.80
N VAL A 48 -16.54 13.72 14.72
CA VAL A 48 -17.90 13.43 14.26
C VAL A 48 -18.57 12.50 15.26
N LYS A 49 -19.66 12.97 15.90
CA LYS A 49 -20.47 12.19 16.84
C LYS A 49 -21.64 11.58 16.07
N GLU A 50 -21.61 10.27 15.87
CA GLU A 50 -22.78 9.48 15.45
C GLU A 50 -23.27 8.73 16.72
N LEU A 51 -24.56 8.68 17.04
CA LEU A 51 -25.05 8.10 18.32
C LEU A 51 -25.46 6.65 18.11
N ASP A 52 -24.97 5.69 18.93
CA ASP A 52 -25.38 4.27 18.93
C ASP A 52 -26.81 4.05 19.46
N ALA A 53 -27.34 2.82 19.31
CA ALA A 53 -28.69 2.45 19.74
C ALA A 53 -28.85 2.48 21.27
N GLU A 54 -27.75 2.35 22.02
CA GLU A 54 -27.68 2.51 23.47
C GLU A 54 -27.56 3.98 23.92
N GLY A 55 -27.54 4.93 22.97
CA GLY A 55 -27.45 6.37 23.24
C GLY A 55 -26.03 6.86 23.54
N ASN A 56 -25.01 6.02 23.38
CA ASN A 56 -23.61 6.41 23.48
C ASN A 56 -23.12 6.98 22.14
N ALA A 57 -22.28 8.02 22.20
CA ALA A 57 -21.74 8.62 20.99
C ALA A 57 -20.63 7.73 20.41
N LEU A 58 -20.88 7.10 19.26
CA LEU A 58 -19.86 6.56 18.37
C LEU A 58 -19.03 7.72 17.84
N VAL A 59 -17.79 7.77 18.33
CA VAL A 59 -16.81 8.75 17.94
C VAL A 59 -15.90 8.10 16.92
N ARG A 60 -15.82 8.67 15.72
CA ARG A 60 -14.81 8.23 14.76
C ARG A 60 -13.41 8.50 15.35
N PRO A 61 -12.53 7.48 15.39
CA PRO A 61 -11.14 7.68 15.80
C PRO A 61 -10.44 8.72 14.94
N VAL A 62 -9.50 9.46 15.55
CA VAL A 62 -8.67 10.43 14.83
C VAL A 62 -7.49 9.70 14.21
N GLU A 63 -7.16 10.05 12.97
CA GLU A 63 -6.01 9.47 12.28
C GLU A 63 -4.71 9.97 12.95
N PRO A 64 -3.77 9.08 13.30
CA PRO A 64 -2.50 9.48 13.90
C PRO A 64 -1.64 10.25 12.89
N GLY A 65 -0.86 11.21 13.39
CA GLY A 65 0.06 11.97 12.55
C GLY A 65 1.25 11.12 12.11
N PRO A 66 1.95 11.49 11.02
CA PRO A 66 3.20 10.85 10.63
C PRO A 66 4.28 10.97 11.72
N GLU A 67 4.21 11.97 12.59
CA GLU A 67 5.12 12.12 13.73
C GLU A 67 4.84 11.14 14.89
N ASP A 68 3.61 10.61 14.99
CA ASP A 68 3.25 9.60 16.00
C ASP A 68 3.78 8.21 15.63
N CYS A 69 4.17 8.02 14.36
CA CYS A 69 4.81 6.80 13.90
C CYS A 69 6.29 6.79 14.33
N CYS A 70 6.65 5.90 15.25
CA CYS A 70 8.02 5.76 15.76
C CYS A 70 9.04 5.32 14.69
N GLN A 71 8.60 4.75 13.56
CA GLN A 71 9.43 4.34 12.41
C GLN A 71 10.56 3.33 12.70
N THR A 72 10.74 2.94 13.96
CA THR A 72 11.83 2.05 14.42
C THR A 72 11.29 0.70 14.91
N GLY A 73 9.95 0.52 14.87
CA GLY A 73 9.25 -0.64 15.42
C GLY A 73 8.90 -0.44 16.89
N CYS A 74 7.63 -0.09 17.16
CA CYS A 74 7.08 -0.09 18.52
C CYS A 74 6.56 -1.48 18.89
N VAL A 75 6.44 -1.74 20.20
CA VAL A 75 5.77 -2.93 20.73
C VAL A 75 4.29 -2.95 20.34
N GLU A 76 3.61 -1.80 20.41
CA GLU A 76 2.29 -1.60 19.78
C GLU A 76 2.38 -0.46 18.78
N CYS A 77 2.04 -0.74 17.52
CA CYS A 77 2.03 0.26 16.47
C CYS A 77 0.79 1.15 16.61
N VAL A 78 0.97 2.48 16.54
CA VAL A 78 -0.14 3.44 16.57
C VAL A 78 -1.17 3.16 15.47
N TRP A 79 -0.72 2.67 14.30
CA TRP A 79 -1.58 2.30 13.19
C TRP A 79 -2.43 1.06 13.47
N ASP A 80 -1.94 0.12 14.27
CA ASP A 80 -2.69 -1.08 14.67
C ASP A 80 -3.78 -0.73 15.69
N ILE A 81 -3.49 0.19 16.60
CA ILE A 81 -4.49 0.72 17.54
C ILE A 81 -5.59 1.47 16.77
N TYR A 82 -5.19 2.38 15.89
CA TYR A 82 -6.12 3.14 15.05
C TYR A 82 -7.00 2.23 14.18
N SER A 83 -6.42 1.23 13.51
CA SER A 83 -7.17 0.33 12.64
C SER A 83 -8.19 -0.51 13.43
N ARG A 84 -7.80 -1.00 14.61
CA ARG A 84 -8.68 -1.72 15.55
C ARG A 84 -9.87 -0.87 15.98
N ASP A 85 -9.61 0.37 16.41
CA ASP A 85 -10.66 1.30 16.83
C ASP A 85 -11.57 1.70 15.66
N LEU A 86 -10.99 1.88 14.47
CA LEU A 86 -11.74 2.23 13.28
C LEU A 86 -12.65 1.09 12.83
N LEU A 87 -12.21 -0.16 12.93
CA LEU A 87 -13.04 -1.34 12.68
C LEU A 87 -14.20 -1.45 13.66
N ALA A 88 -13.95 -1.19 14.95
CA ALA A 88 -15.00 -1.18 15.97
C ALA A 88 -16.07 -0.11 15.66
N TYR A 89 -15.63 1.12 15.34
CA TYR A 89 -16.52 2.20 14.92
C TYR A 89 -17.35 1.82 13.69
N LYS A 90 -16.69 1.35 12.62
CA LYS A 90 -17.39 0.99 11.38
C LYS A 90 -18.35 -0.19 11.59
N THR A 91 -18.04 -1.13 12.48
CA THR A 91 -18.92 -2.24 12.85
C THR A 91 -20.17 -1.75 13.57
N ALA A 92 -20.02 -0.83 14.53
CA ALA A 92 -21.16 -0.23 15.21
C ALA A 92 -22.04 0.55 14.23
N VAL A 93 -21.44 1.37 13.37
CA VAL A 93 -22.16 2.11 12.32
C VAL A 93 -22.85 1.16 11.32
N ALA A 94 -22.22 0.06 10.94
CA ALA A 94 -22.81 -0.94 10.04
C ALA A 94 -24.04 -1.60 10.67
N LYS A 95 -23.97 -1.96 11.97
CA LYS A 95 -25.11 -2.51 12.72
C LYS A 95 -26.29 -1.54 12.72
N GLN A 96 -26.04 -0.26 12.96
CA GLN A 96 -27.10 0.75 12.93
C GLN A 96 -27.71 0.95 11.54
N LYS A 97 -26.87 0.90 10.50
CA LYS A 97 -27.29 1.07 9.11
C LYS A 97 -27.84 -0.21 8.48
N GLY A 98 -27.94 -1.31 9.23
CA GLY A 98 -28.38 -2.61 8.72
C GLY A 98 -27.45 -3.20 7.65
N ARG A 99 -26.18 -2.80 7.64
CA ARG A 99 -25.16 -3.29 6.71
C ARG A 99 -24.34 -4.40 7.35
N ALA A 100 -23.80 -5.30 6.53
CA ALA A 100 -22.80 -6.25 6.99
C ALA A 100 -21.58 -5.53 7.61
N PRO A 101 -21.03 -6.04 8.72
CA PRO A 101 -19.85 -5.43 9.34
C PRO A 101 -18.63 -5.54 8.41
N PRO A 102 -17.76 -4.53 8.39
CA PRO A 102 -16.50 -4.65 7.67
C PRO A 102 -15.62 -5.71 8.34
N VAL A 103 -15.06 -6.60 7.54
CA VAL A 103 -14.08 -7.59 7.99
C VAL A 103 -12.68 -7.00 7.88
N ASP A 104 -11.81 -7.38 8.82
CA ASP A 104 -10.38 -7.09 8.69
C ASP A 104 -9.78 -7.99 7.61
N ALA A 105 -9.44 -7.38 6.47
CA ALA A 105 -8.92 -8.10 5.31
C ALA A 105 -7.54 -8.74 5.59
N PHE A 106 -6.74 -8.17 6.49
CA PHE A 106 -5.45 -8.75 6.85
C PHE A 106 -5.64 -9.99 7.73
N ALA A 107 -6.56 -9.93 8.71
CA ALA A 107 -6.87 -11.08 9.55
C ALA A 107 -7.44 -12.27 8.75
N GLU A 108 -8.28 -11.99 7.74
CA GLU A 108 -8.81 -13.02 6.86
C GLU A 108 -7.70 -13.65 6.01
N MET A 109 -6.77 -12.84 5.50
CA MET A 109 -5.59 -13.33 4.79
C MET A 109 -4.71 -14.21 5.69
N GLU A 110 -4.44 -13.79 6.93
CA GLU A 110 -3.65 -14.56 7.88
C GLU A 110 -4.29 -15.92 8.17
N LYS A 111 -5.62 -15.94 8.37
CA LYS A 111 -6.39 -17.19 8.54
C LYS A 111 -6.29 -18.11 7.33
N GLN A 112 -6.30 -17.56 6.11
CA GLN A 112 -6.14 -18.35 4.89
C GLN A 112 -4.74 -18.95 4.76
N LEU A 113 -3.70 -18.22 5.20
CA LEU A 113 -2.32 -18.66 5.09
C LEU A 113 -1.91 -19.63 6.20
N TYR A 114 -2.47 -19.49 7.41
CA TYR A 114 -2.03 -20.23 8.60
C TYR A 114 -3.10 -21.12 9.25
N GLY A 115 -4.35 -21.09 8.79
CA GLY A 115 -5.47 -21.83 9.39
C GLY A 115 -5.63 -23.29 8.97
N SER A 116 -4.53 -24.02 8.73
CA SER A 116 -4.54 -25.47 8.42
C SER A 116 -4.53 -26.35 9.66
#